data_AF-A0A4R4EA88-F1
#
_entry.id   AF-A0A4R4EA88-F1
#
_cell.length_a   1.000
_cell.length_b   1.000
_cell.length_c   1.000
_cell.angle_alpha   90.00
_cell.angle_beta   90.00
_cell.angle_gamma   90.00
#
_symmetry.space_group_name_H-M   'P 1'
#
loop_
_entity.id
_entity.type
_entity.pdbx_description
1 polymer ?
#
loop_
_entity_poly.entity_id
_entity_poly.type
_entity_poly.pdbx_seq_one_letter_code
_entity_poly.pdbx_strand_id
1 'polypeptide(L)'
;MTQEKLIVLNDDEKAKFLKSTKDLFFAVKQIHEWVESDSLTEEMAGILPSLIEGHFCDISKQLNYESALTKEKEERHLQIRNANQRIRELEKQLGEAKPLDGLPEQLKHLASTVSNWWNKHGFHHVSDEEFTEYGHYKARFCFMLDHISMFSETPVTDKISKKDRLKQLAAEGYEIVYNKYGRSPELLDNDNNRSRVIKLIQSRFPSAVVFKTRNHFDRSEGYFTIRDMEVYIYDLKDIVREA
;
A
#
# COMPACT_ATOMS: atom_id res chain seq x y z
N MET A 1 41.73 -34.41 39.48
CA MET A 1 40.47 -34.06 38.81
C MET A 1 40.25 -32.58 39.03
N THR A 2 40.42 -31.76 37.99
CA THR A 2 40.10 -30.33 38.01
C THR A 2 38.58 -30.19 38.06
N GLN A 3 38.02 -29.59 39.10
CA GLN A 3 36.59 -29.27 39.14
C GLN A 3 36.29 -28.23 38.07
N GLU A 4 35.39 -28.55 37.16
CA GLU A 4 34.91 -27.60 36.14
C GLU A 4 34.14 -26.46 36.80
N LYS A 5 34.32 -25.24 36.28
CA LYS A 5 33.66 -24.04 36.80
C LYS A 5 32.19 -24.04 36.36
N LEU A 6 31.28 -23.96 37.32
CA LEU A 6 29.84 -23.86 37.04
C LEU A 6 29.50 -22.49 36.43
N ILE A 7 28.57 -22.49 35.48
CA ILE A 7 27.96 -21.27 34.94
C ILE A 7 26.95 -20.76 35.97
N VAL A 8 27.10 -19.51 36.40
CA VAL A 8 26.18 -18.84 37.33
C VAL A 8 25.37 -17.83 36.55
N LEU A 9 24.07 -18.07 36.44
CA LEU A 9 23.10 -17.16 35.81
C LEU A 9 22.26 -16.49 36.89
N ASN A 10 21.94 -15.21 36.72
CA ASN A 10 20.93 -14.56 37.57
C ASN A 10 19.51 -15.05 37.23
N ASP A 11 18.51 -14.67 38.03
CA ASP A 11 17.14 -15.17 37.87
C ASP A 11 16.53 -14.86 36.49
N ASP A 12 16.79 -13.67 35.94
CA ASP A 12 16.29 -13.25 34.63
C ASP A 12 17.02 -13.96 33.48
N GLU A 13 18.34 -14.09 33.57
CA GLU A 13 19.17 -14.84 32.60
C GLU A 13 18.78 -16.30 32.56
N LYS A 14 18.57 -16.90 33.74
CA LYS A 14 18.12 -18.29 33.87
C LYS A 14 16.73 -18.49 33.25
N ALA A 15 15.79 -17.58 33.49
CA ALA A 15 14.47 -17.64 32.88
C ALA A 15 14.52 -17.53 31.35
N LYS A 16 15.31 -16.59 30.82
CA LYS A 16 15.53 -16.44 29.36
C LYS A 16 16.20 -17.66 28.74
N PHE A 17 17.18 -18.26 29.43
CA PHE A 17 17.89 -19.45 28.98
C PHE A 17 16.99 -20.67 28.91
N LEU A 18 16.22 -20.90 29.97
CA LEU A 18 15.23 -21.99 30.01
C LEU A 18 14.14 -21.82 28.95
N LYS A 19 13.71 -20.59 28.68
CA LYS A 19 12.77 -20.33 27.58
C LYS A 19 13.38 -20.67 26.22
N SER A 20 14.57 -20.13 25.93
CA SER A 20 15.23 -20.31 24.62
C SER A 20 15.55 -21.79 24.33
N THR A 21 15.99 -22.53 25.35
CA THR A 21 16.25 -23.98 25.25
C THR A 21 14.96 -24.79 25.08
N LYS A 22 13.87 -24.40 25.74
CA LYS A 22 12.55 -25.03 25.57
C LYS A 22 12.00 -24.80 24.16
N ASP A 23 12.12 -23.58 23.63
CA ASP A 23 11.67 -23.24 22.28
C ASP A 23 12.49 -23.99 21.20
N LEU A 24 13.82 -24.07 21.38
CA LEU A 24 14.69 -24.91 20.55
C LEU A 24 14.25 -26.38 20.57
N PHE A 25 14.00 -26.93 21.76
CA PHE A 25 13.56 -28.32 21.91
C PHE A 25 12.25 -28.58 21.16
N PHE A 26 11.27 -27.69 21.27
CA PHE A 26 10.00 -27.85 20.55
C PHE A 26 10.16 -27.74 19.04
N ALA A 27 10.99 -26.82 18.54
CA ALA A 27 11.22 -26.70 17.10
C ALA A 27 11.84 -27.98 16.53
N VAL A 28 12.85 -28.54 17.20
CA VAL A 28 13.47 -29.82 16.82
C VAL A 28 12.47 -30.98 16.92
N LYS A 29 11.70 -31.03 18.02
CA LYS A 29 10.67 -32.05 18.23
C LYS A 29 9.62 -32.01 17.12
N GLN A 30 9.17 -30.82 16.73
CA GLN A 30 8.16 -30.65 15.69
C GLN A 30 8.64 -31.16 14.32
N ILE A 31 9.90 -30.89 13.97
CA ILE A 31 10.52 -31.46 12.76
C ILE A 31 10.50 -32.99 12.85
N HIS A 32 10.96 -33.56 13.96
CA HIS A 32 11.02 -35.01 14.12
C HIS A 32 9.64 -35.64 13.95
N GLU A 33 8.62 -35.14 14.66
CA GLU A 33 7.26 -35.66 14.59
C GLU A 33 6.68 -35.58 13.17
N TRP A 34 6.88 -34.47 12.46
CA TRP A 34 6.35 -34.31 11.11
C TRP A 34 7.10 -35.09 10.04
N VAL A 35 8.38 -35.37 10.25
CA VAL A 35 9.13 -36.30 9.40
C VAL A 35 8.66 -37.73 9.66
N GLU A 36 8.45 -38.11 10.92
CA GLU A 36 7.97 -39.45 11.30
C GLU A 36 6.55 -39.72 10.79
N SER A 37 5.68 -38.71 10.75
CA SER A 37 4.30 -38.82 10.26
C SER A 37 4.12 -38.47 8.77
N ASP A 38 5.20 -38.33 8.00
CA ASP A 38 5.19 -37.94 6.57
C ASP A 38 4.34 -36.68 6.28
N SER A 39 4.31 -35.72 7.22
CA SER A 39 3.46 -34.52 7.16
C SER A 39 4.24 -33.21 7.10
N LEU A 40 5.57 -33.27 6.93
CA LEU A 40 6.41 -32.08 6.77
C LEU A 40 6.18 -31.45 5.39
N THR A 41 5.69 -30.20 5.36
CA THR A 41 5.50 -29.44 4.13
C THR A 41 6.78 -28.72 3.70
N GLU A 42 6.91 -28.37 2.41
CA GLU A 42 8.05 -27.59 1.90
C GLU A 42 8.20 -26.23 2.60
N GLU A 43 7.07 -25.56 2.90
CA GLU A 43 7.07 -24.29 3.63
C GLU A 43 7.68 -24.48 5.03
N MET A 44 7.25 -25.51 5.76
CA MET A 44 7.72 -25.78 7.12
C MET A 44 9.15 -26.30 7.16
N ALA A 45 9.61 -26.97 6.11
CA ALA A 45 10.98 -27.41 5.95
C ALA A 45 11.98 -26.23 5.89
N GLY A 46 11.54 -25.04 5.47
CA GLY A 46 12.34 -23.81 5.57
C GLY A 46 12.20 -23.10 6.92
N ILE A 47 10.99 -23.05 7.48
CA ILE A 47 10.69 -22.30 8.69
C ILE A 47 11.33 -22.92 9.93
N LEU A 48 11.18 -24.24 10.13
CA LEU A 48 11.61 -24.89 11.38
C LEU A 48 13.14 -24.85 11.57
N PRO A 49 13.99 -25.10 10.55
CA PRO A 49 15.43 -24.90 10.66
C PRO A 49 15.80 -23.45 10.96
N SER A 50 15.11 -22.47 10.37
CA SER A 50 15.37 -21.05 10.67
C SER A 50 15.06 -20.70 12.13
N LEU A 51 14.00 -21.27 12.72
CA LEU A 51 13.69 -21.13 14.14
C LEU A 51 14.77 -21.77 15.02
N ILE A 52 15.25 -22.96 14.66
CA ILE A 52 16.34 -23.65 15.35
C ILE A 52 17.60 -22.79 15.37
N GLU A 53 18.02 -22.26 14.22
CA GLU A 53 19.17 -21.36 14.12
C GLU A 53 18.99 -20.11 14.98
N GLY A 54 17.78 -19.54 15.00
CA GLY A 54 17.41 -18.40 15.84
C GLY A 54 17.60 -18.69 17.33
N HIS A 55 16.94 -19.75 17.83
CA HIS A 55 17.02 -20.13 19.23
C HIS A 55 18.44 -20.55 19.64
N PHE A 56 19.18 -21.23 18.74
CA PHE A 56 20.57 -21.60 18.98
C PHE A 56 21.48 -20.37 19.09
N CYS A 57 21.26 -19.33 18.27
CA CYS A 57 21.98 -18.06 18.40
C CYS A 57 21.71 -17.39 19.76
N ASP A 58 20.46 -17.40 20.24
CA ASP A 58 20.09 -16.79 21.52
C ASP A 58 20.74 -17.53 22.70
N ILE A 59 20.75 -18.86 22.67
CA ILE A 59 21.44 -19.72 23.64
C ILE A 59 22.95 -19.46 23.61
N SER A 60 23.53 -19.41 22.41
CA SER A 60 24.98 -19.17 22.22
C SER A 60 25.42 -17.84 22.82
N LYS A 61 24.64 -16.77 22.60
CA LYS A 61 24.90 -15.45 23.20
C LYS A 61 24.87 -15.48 24.74
N GLN A 62 23.91 -16.20 25.33
CA GLN A 62 23.79 -16.29 26.79
C GLN A 62 24.91 -17.12 27.44
N LEU A 63 25.47 -18.10 26.70
CA LEU A 63 26.64 -18.87 27.14
C LEU A 63 27.98 -18.21 26.80
N ASN A 64 27.96 -17.03 26.19
CA ASN A 64 29.14 -16.37 25.63
C ASN A 64 29.93 -17.31 24.68
N TYR A 65 29.20 -18.15 23.96
CA TYR A 65 29.72 -19.05 22.95
C TYR A 65 29.64 -18.38 21.57
N GLU A 66 30.79 -18.09 20.98
CA GLU A 66 30.85 -17.60 19.61
C GLU A 66 30.66 -18.75 18.61
N SER A 67 29.41 -19.02 18.25
CA SER A 67 29.13 -19.97 17.17
C SER A 67 29.41 -19.36 15.78
N ALA A 68 29.78 -20.20 14.81
CA ALA A 68 29.93 -19.77 13.42
C ALA A 68 28.63 -19.14 12.86
N LEU A 69 27.47 -19.69 13.25
CA LEU A 69 26.15 -19.17 12.88
C LEU A 69 25.91 -17.75 13.42
N THR A 70 26.38 -17.46 14.63
CA THR A 70 26.25 -16.12 15.23
C THR A 70 27.10 -15.10 14.47
N LYS A 71 28.33 -15.44 14.10
CA LYS A 71 29.22 -14.57 13.30
C LYS A 71 28.63 -14.27 11.93
N GLU A 72 28.18 -15.30 11.22
CA GLU A 72 27.62 -15.14 9.89
C GLU A 72 26.35 -14.26 9.90
N LYS A 73 25.48 -14.44 10.90
CA LYS A 73 24.29 -13.62 11.08
C LYS A 73 24.63 -12.15 11.33
N GLU A 74 25.64 -11.89 12.17
CA GLU A 74 26.09 -10.53 12.46
C GLU A 74 26.74 -9.85 11.25
N GLU A 75 27.55 -10.59 10.48
CA GLU A 75 28.14 -10.13 9.22
C GLU A 75 27.07 -9.79 8.19
N ARG A 76 26.07 -10.66 7.99
CA ARG A 76 24.93 -10.39 7.09
C ARG A 76 24.18 -9.13 7.52
N HIS A 77 23.89 -8.96 8.81
CA HIS A 77 23.23 -7.76 9.33
C HIS A 77 24.08 -6.49 9.15
N LEU A 78 25.40 -6.58 9.31
CA LEU A 78 26.32 -5.47 9.06
C LEU A 78 26.31 -5.09 7.58
N GLN A 79 26.37 -6.07 6.67
CA GLN A 79 26.30 -5.84 5.22
C GLN A 79 25.01 -5.14 4.82
N ILE A 80 23.85 -5.58 5.33
CA ILE A 80 22.54 -4.95 5.07
C ILE A 80 22.53 -3.49 5.57
N ARG A 81 23.06 -3.24 6.77
CA ARG A 81 23.15 -1.87 7.31
C ARG A 81 24.03 -0.97 6.44
N ASN A 82 25.19 -1.46 6.03
CA ASN A 82 26.11 -0.72 5.15
C ASN A 82 25.48 -0.44 3.78
N ALA A 83 24.78 -1.42 3.21
CA ALA A 83 24.06 -1.25 1.94
C ALA A 83 22.95 -0.19 2.06
N ASN A 84 22.14 -0.24 3.12
CA ASN A 84 21.09 0.76 3.36
C ASN A 84 21.65 2.16 3.60
N GLN A 85 22.78 2.27 4.31
CA GLN A 85 23.47 3.54 4.49
C GLN A 85 23.96 4.09 3.14
N ARG A 86 24.53 3.23 2.30
CA ARG A 86 24.98 3.62 0.97
C ARG A 86 23.83 4.09 0.07
N ILE A 87 22.68 3.42 0.14
CA ILE A 87 21.46 3.85 -0.57
C ILE A 87 21.06 5.28 -0.15
N ARG A 88 20.99 5.55 1.15
CA ARG A 88 20.65 6.88 1.68
C ARG A 88 21.63 7.97 1.24
N GLU A 89 22.93 7.66 1.24
CA GLU A 89 23.96 8.58 0.75
C GLU A 89 23.77 8.91 -0.74
N LEU A 90 23.50 7.89 -1.56
CA LEU A 90 23.26 8.07 -3.00
C LEU A 90 21.98 8.87 -3.26
N GLU A 91 20.90 8.59 -2.52
CA GLU A 91 19.64 9.35 -2.58
C GLU A 91 19.87 10.83 -2.24
N LYS A 92 20.64 11.11 -1.19
CA LYS A 92 21.00 12.48 -0.81
C LYS A 92 21.79 13.19 -1.92
N GLN A 93 22.81 12.54 -2.48
CA GLN A 93 23.59 13.09 -3.58
C GLN A 93 22.74 13.37 -4.82
N LEU A 94 21.77 12.49 -5.12
CA LEU A 94 20.82 12.67 -6.21
C LEU A 94 19.88 13.86 -6.00
N GLY A 95 19.43 14.09 -4.76
CA GLY A 95 18.56 15.21 -4.40
C GLY A 95 19.29 16.57 -4.45
N GLU A 96 20.52 16.64 -3.95
CA GLU A 96 21.31 17.87 -3.90
C GLU A 96 21.86 18.30 -5.27
N ALA A 97 22.10 17.36 -6.18
CA ALA A 97 22.76 17.62 -7.46
C ALA A 97 21.85 18.11 -8.59
N LYS A 98 20.52 18.12 -8.41
CA LYS A 98 19.58 18.48 -9.49
C LYS A 98 19.06 19.91 -9.35
N PRO A 99 19.15 20.75 -10.40
CA PRO A 99 18.49 22.05 -10.40
C PRO A 99 16.97 21.85 -10.33
N LEU A 100 16.30 22.68 -9.53
CA LEU A 100 14.84 22.67 -9.36
C LEU A 100 14.11 23.44 -10.47
N ASP A 101 14.85 23.96 -11.45
CA ASP A 101 14.30 24.73 -12.57
C ASP A 101 13.29 23.89 -13.36
N GLY A 102 12.05 24.40 -13.48
CA GLY A 102 10.97 23.72 -14.20
C GLY A 102 10.25 22.61 -13.42
N LEU A 103 10.67 22.29 -12.20
CA LEU A 103 9.99 21.28 -11.37
C LEU A 103 8.54 21.68 -11.04
N PRO A 104 8.22 22.93 -10.63
CA PRO A 104 6.84 23.34 -10.36
C PRO A 104 5.93 23.16 -11.59
N GLU A 105 6.41 23.50 -12.78
CA GLU A 105 5.68 23.35 -14.04
C GLU A 105 5.44 21.87 -14.38
N GLN A 106 6.42 21.00 -14.14
CA GLN A 106 6.28 19.55 -14.34
C GLN A 106 5.24 18.96 -13.38
N LEU A 107 5.31 19.29 -12.09
CA LEU A 107 4.34 18.82 -11.09
C LEU A 107 2.92 19.29 -11.42
N LYS A 108 2.77 20.56 -11.82
CA LYS A 108 1.49 21.12 -12.29
C LYS A 108 0.97 20.38 -13.52
N HIS A 109 1.85 20.07 -14.48
CA HIS A 109 1.47 19.33 -15.67
C HIS A 109 0.95 17.93 -15.33
N LEU A 110 1.63 17.20 -14.44
CA LEU A 110 1.20 15.88 -13.97
C LEU A 110 -0.18 15.94 -13.28
N ALA A 111 -0.35 16.85 -12.32
CA ALA A 111 -1.62 17.06 -11.62
C ALA A 111 -2.75 17.40 -12.60
N SER A 112 -2.50 18.32 -13.54
CA SER A 112 -3.48 18.70 -14.56
C SER A 112 -3.83 17.54 -15.50
N THR A 113 -2.91 16.62 -15.77
CA THR A 113 -3.15 15.44 -16.62
C THR A 113 -4.15 14.50 -15.96
N VAL A 114 -3.98 14.23 -14.67
CA VAL A 114 -4.91 13.42 -13.88
C VAL A 114 -6.28 14.08 -13.81
N SER A 115 -6.32 15.36 -13.44
CA SER A 115 -7.56 16.15 -13.34
C SER A 115 -8.31 16.22 -14.66
N ASN A 116 -7.62 16.47 -15.78
CA ASN A 116 -8.21 16.53 -17.12
C ASN A 116 -8.74 15.16 -17.57
N TRP A 117 -8.02 14.08 -17.28
CA TRP A 117 -8.48 12.72 -17.56
C TRP A 117 -9.78 12.41 -16.80
N TRP A 118 -9.82 12.72 -15.50
CA TRP A 118 -11.01 12.51 -14.68
C TRP A 118 -12.21 13.35 -15.13
N ASN A 119 -11.94 14.59 -15.55
CA ASN A 119 -12.93 15.48 -16.14
C ASN A 119 -13.51 14.92 -17.44
N LYS A 120 -12.67 14.37 -18.34
CA LYS A 120 -13.12 13.74 -19.60
C LYS A 120 -14.03 12.54 -19.37
N HIS A 121 -13.85 11.79 -18.28
CA HIS A 121 -14.74 10.69 -17.90
C HIS A 121 -16.08 11.15 -17.29
N GLY A 122 -16.28 12.45 -17.05
CA GLY A 122 -17.53 13.03 -16.56
C GLY A 122 -17.68 13.07 -15.04
N PHE A 123 -16.60 12.85 -14.29
CA PHE A 123 -16.59 12.92 -12.82
C PHE A 123 -16.09 14.28 -12.28
N HIS A 124 -15.42 15.05 -13.13
CA HIS A 124 -15.11 16.49 -13.02
C HIS A 124 -14.13 16.96 -11.95
N HIS A 125 -14.06 16.34 -10.77
CA HIS A 125 -13.29 16.92 -9.67
C HIS A 125 -12.26 15.94 -9.07
N VAL A 126 -11.02 16.42 -8.97
CA VAL A 126 -9.94 15.81 -8.19
C VAL A 126 -9.54 16.83 -7.12
N SER A 127 -9.36 16.39 -5.89
CA SER A 127 -8.99 17.24 -4.74
C SER A 127 -7.83 16.66 -3.95
N ASP A 128 -7.25 17.46 -3.05
CA ASP A 128 -6.11 17.09 -2.20
C ASP A 128 -4.97 16.44 -2.99
N GLU A 129 -4.64 17.05 -4.13
CA GLU A 129 -3.52 16.61 -4.96
C GLU A 129 -2.20 16.93 -4.25
N GLU A 130 -1.41 15.91 -3.97
CA GLU A 130 -0.11 16.03 -3.32
C GLU A 130 0.93 15.11 -3.96
N PHE A 131 2.18 15.57 -3.99
CA PHE A 131 3.33 14.73 -4.32
C PHE A 131 4.05 14.39 -3.01
N THR A 132 4.14 13.10 -2.69
CA THR A 132 4.74 12.63 -1.45
C THR A 132 6.27 12.71 -1.51
N GLU A 133 6.92 12.62 -0.34
CA GLU A 133 8.38 12.58 -0.23
C GLU A 133 9.03 11.40 -0.99
N TYR A 134 8.28 10.33 -1.23
CA TYR A 134 8.70 9.15 -2.00
C TYR A 134 8.46 9.29 -3.51
N GLY A 135 8.01 10.46 -3.98
CA GLY A 135 7.74 10.72 -5.39
C GLY A 135 6.47 10.03 -5.89
N HIS A 136 5.50 9.75 -5.02
CA HIS A 136 4.18 9.26 -5.42
C HIS A 136 3.21 10.43 -5.57
N TYR A 137 2.22 10.29 -6.44
CA TYR A 137 1.12 11.23 -6.54
C TYR A 137 -0.07 10.69 -5.75
N LYS A 138 -0.60 11.48 -4.83
CA LYS A 138 -1.85 11.18 -4.12
C LYS A 138 -2.90 12.22 -4.47
N ALA A 139 -4.12 11.75 -4.68
CA ALA A 139 -5.27 12.62 -4.84
C ALA A 139 -6.57 11.92 -4.44
N ARG A 140 -7.62 12.72 -4.26
CA ARG A 140 -8.99 12.27 -4.06
C ARG A 140 -9.80 12.48 -5.33
N PHE A 141 -10.25 11.37 -5.91
CA PHE A 141 -11.10 11.34 -7.08
C PHE A 141 -12.56 11.48 -6.63
N CYS A 142 -13.14 12.66 -6.85
CA CYS A 142 -14.48 13.02 -6.41
C CYS A 142 -15.50 12.80 -7.55
N PHE A 143 -16.75 12.52 -7.19
CA PHE A 143 -17.83 12.24 -8.15
C PHE A 143 -18.82 13.41 -8.24
N MET A 144 -18.48 14.44 -9.02
CA MET A 144 -19.37 15.58 -9.27
C MET A 144 -20.20 15.38 -10.54
N LEU A 145 -21.10 14.39 -10.51
CA LEU A 145 -21.97 14.06 -11.64
C LEU A 145 -22.98 15.17 -11.97
N ASP A 146 -23.19 16.11 -11.05
CA ASP A 146 -24.13 17.20 -11.23
C ASP A 146 -23.51 18.52 -11.73
N HIS A 147 -22.19 18.56 -11.94
CA HIS A 147 -21.44 19.76 -12.31
C HIS A 147 -21.98 20.43 -13.59
N ILE A 148 -22.31 21.71 -13.49
CA ILE A 148 -22.56 22.63 -14.60
C ILE A 148 -21.87 23.94 -14.24
N SER A 149 -20.99 24.43 -15.11
CA SER A 149 -20.36 25.73 -14.87
C SER A 149 -21.44 26.82 -14.87
N MET A 150 -21.57 27.55 -13.75
CA MET A 150 -22.49 28.70 -13.64
C MET A 150 -22.13 29.84 -14.62
N PHE A 151 -20.93 29.83 -15.16
CA PHE A 151 -20.40 30.82 -16.10
C PHE A 151 -20.24 30.24 -17.53
N SER A 152 -20.88 29.11 -17.83
CA SER A 152 -20.80 28.54 -19.18
C SER A 152 -21.43 29.48 -20.21
N GLU A 153 -20.72 29.69 -21.32
CA GLU A 153 -21.24 30.38 -22.50
C GLU A 153 -22.26 29.50 -23.27
N THR A 154 -22.32 28.19 -22.98
CA THR A 154 -23.19 27.21 -23.67
C THR A 154 -24.04 26.34 -22.72
N PRO A 155 -24.80 26.92 -21.78
CA PRO A 155 -25.45 26.19 -20.68
C PRO A 155 -26.54 25.20 -21.13
N VAL A 156 -27.09 25.37 -22.34
CA VAL A 156 -28.08 24.43 -22.92
C VAL A 156 -27.39 23.19 -23.48
N THR A 157 -26.31 23.37 -24.24
CA THR A 157 -25.50 22.28 -24.78
C THR A 157 -24.89 21.44 -23.66
N ASP A 158 -24.36 22.08 -22.62
CA ASP A 158 -23.79 21.39 -21.45
C ASP A 158 -24.82 20.49 -20.75
N LYS A 159 -26.08 20.94 -20.65
CA LYS A 159 -27.16 20.13 -20.08
C LYS A 159 -27.48 18.89 -20.93
N ILE A 160 -27.39 19.00 -22.26
CA ILE A 160 -27.61 17.87 -23.18
C ILE A 160 -26.44 16.88 -23.05
N SER A 161 -25.20 17.36 -23.18
CA SER A 161 -23.99 16.56 -23.04
C SER A 161 -23.92 15.83 -21.69
N LYS A 162 -24.34 16.49 -20.60
CA LYS A 162 -24.46 15.87 -19.28
C LYS A 162 -25.48 14.73 -19.26
N LYS A 163 -26.68 14.95 -19.77
CA LYS A 163 -27.71 13.90 -19.83
C LYS A 163 -27.24 12.71 -20.66
N ASP A 164 -26.54 12.96 -21.75
CA ASP A 164 -26.00 11.91 -22.60
C ASP A 164 -24.85 11.17 -21.90
N ARG A 165 -23.98 11.86 -21.15
CA ARG A 165 -22.94 11.21 -20.35
C ARG A 165 -23.52 10.34 -19.24
N LEU A 166 -24.56 10.79 -18.53
CA LEU A 166 -25.23 9.98 -17.50
C LEU A 166 -25.86 8.72 -18.10
N LYS A 167 -26.47 8.83 -19.29
CA LYS A 167 -26.98 7.66 -20.02
C LYS A 167 -25.86 6.72 -20.44
N GLN A 168 -24.72 7.25 -20.88
CA GLN A 168 -23.55 6.44 -21.22
C GLN A 168 -23.02 5.70 -19.98
N LEU A 169 -22.88 6.37 -18.84
CA LEU A 169 -22.48 5.73 -17.58
C LEU A 169 -23.45 4.60 -17.19
N ALA A 170 -24.76 4.83 -17.29
CA ALA A 170 -25.74 3.78 -17.05
C ALA A 170 -25.60 2.61 -18.04
N ALA A 171 -25.34 2.88 -19.32
CA ALA A 171 -25.10 1.86 -20.34
C ALA A 171 -23.77 1.11 -20.15
N GLU A 172 -22.74 1.78 -19.61
CA GLU A 172 -21.48 1.20 -19.18
C GLU A 172 -21.66 0.29 -17.94
N GLY A 173 -22.82 0.35 -17.28
CA GLY A 173 -23.21 -0.50 -16.15
C GLY A 173 -22.99 0.15 -14.78
N TYR A 174 -22.84 1.47 -14.72
CA TYR A 174 -22.83 2.21 -13.45
C TYR A 174 -24.24 2.39 -12.91
N GLU A 175 -24.40 2.16 -11.61
CA GLU A 175 -25.66 2.38 -10.90
C GLU A 175 -25.70 3.78 -10.33
N ILE A 176 -26.56 4.62 -10.88
CA ILE A 176 -26.73 6.03 -10.51
C ILE A 176 -28.08 6.19 -9.86
N VAL A 177 -28.10 6.81 -8.68
CA VAL A 177 -29.31 7.18 -7.96
C VAL A 177 -29.53 8.68 -8.04
N TYR A 178 -30.78 9.10 -7.87
CA TYR A 178 -31.14 10.51 -7.80
C TYR A 178 -31.70 10.75 -6.41
N ASN A 179 -31.24 11.82 -5.76
CA ASN A 179 -31.81 12.23 -4.48
C ASN A 179 -33.32 12.50 -4.58
N LYS A 180 -33.99 12.64 -3.43
CA LYS A 180 -35.45 12.89 -3.31
C LYS A 180 -36.03 13.99 -4.21
N TYR A 181 -35.21 14.98 -4.56
CA TYR A 181 -35.61 16.10 -5.41
C TYR A 181 -35.38 15.85 -6.91
N GLY A 182 -34.82 14.70 -7.27
CA GLY A 182 -34.54 14.25 -8.64
C GLY A 182 -33.47 15.06 -9.36
N ARG A 183 -32.67 15.86 -8.64
CA ARG A 183 -31.85 16.93 -9.23
C ARG A 183 -30.36 16.60 -9.31
N SER A 184 -29.84 15.89 -8.32
CA SER A 184 -28.41 15.56 -8.29
C SER A 184 -28.23 14.06 -8.46
N PRO A 185 -27.72 13.60 -9.63
CA PRO A 185 -27.27 12.22 -9.78
C PRO A 185 -26.09 11.95 -8.84
N GLU A 186 -26.14 10.81 -8.17
CA GLU A 186 -25.08 10.33 -7.28
C GLU A 186 -24.73 8.89 -7.62
N LEU A 187 -23.47 8.54 -7.44
CA LEU A 187 -23.00 7.18 -7.68
C LEU A 187 -23.33 6.30 -6.48
N LEU A 188 -24.12 5.25 -6.67
CA LEU A 188 -24.48 4.32 -5.60
C LEU A 188 -23.23 3.61 -5.07
N ASP A 189 -23.12 3.48 -3.75
CA ASP A 189 -22.01 2.76 -3.12
C ASP A 189 -22.29 1.26 -3.06
N ASN A 190 -21.79 0.53 -4.06
CA ASN A 190 -21.88 -0.92 -4.15
C ASN A 190 -20.62 -1.53 -4.79
N ASP A 191 -20.48 -2.85 -4.73
CA ASP A 191 -19.29 -3.55 -5.22
C ASP A 191 -19.09 -3.41 -6.74
N ASN A 192 -20.18 -3.31 -7.51
CA ASN A 192 -20.14 -3.14 -8.96
C ASN A 192 -19.52 -1.77 -9.33
N ASN A 193 -20.06 -0.67 -8.80
CA ASN A 193 -19.56 0.68 -9.01
C ASN A 193 -18.13 0.83 -8.50
N ARG A 194 -17.83 0.35 -7.30
CA ARG A 194 -16.46 0.40 -6.74
C ARG A 194 -15.47 -0.31 -7.66
N SER A 195 -15.77 -1.55 -8.04
CA SER A 195 -14.87 -2.35 -8.89
C SER A 195 -14.67 -1.71 -10.26
N ARG A 196 -15.71 -1.09 -10.84
CA ARG A 196 -15.62 -0.40 -12.13
C ARG A 196 -14.75 0.84 -12.06
N VAL A 197 -14.92 1.66 -11.03
CA VAL A 197 -14.07 2.83 -10.82
C VAL A 197 -12.62 2.40 -10.60
N ILE A 198 -12.38 1.41 -9.74
CA ILE A 198 -11.03 0.91 -9.46
C ILE A 198 -10.38 0.42 -10.75
N LYS A 199 -11.08 -0.38 -11.55
CA LYS A 199 -10.59 -0.86 -12.85
C LYS A 199 -10.33 0.29 -13.83
N LEU A 200 -11.22 1.29 -13.90
CA LEU A 200 -11.04 2.47 -14.73
C LEU A 200 -9.72 3.19 -14.37
N ILE A 201 -9.52 3.47 -13.08
CA ILE A 201 -8.31 4.12 -12.57
C ILE A 201 -7.07 3.28 -12.86
N GLN A 202 -7.11 1.98 -12.57
CA GLN A 202 -5.96 1.07 -12.78
C GLN A 202 -5.64 0.84 -14.26
N SER A 203 -6.65 0.88 -15.14
CA SER A 203 -6.43 0.79 -16.58
C SER A 203 -5.66 1.98 -17.12
N ARG A 204 -5.87 3.18 -16.55
CA ARG A 204 -5.16 4.39 -16.94
C ARG A 204 -3.82 4.53 -16.21
N PHE A 205 -3.79 4.17 -14.93
CA PHE A 205 -2.65 4.29 -14.05
C PHE A 205 -2.35 2.92 -13.41
N PRO A 206 -1.56 2.04 -14.05
CA PRO A 206 -1.33 0.67 -13.59
C PRO A 206 -0.78 0.54 -12.17
N SER A 207 0.05 1.49 -11.72
CA SER A 207 0.57 1.55 -10.35
C SER A 207 -0.40 2.17 -9.34
N ALA A 208 -1.64 2.49 -9.74
CA ALA A 208 -2.61 3.11 -8.85
C ALA A 208 -3.22 2.11 -7.86
N VAL A 209 -3.26 2.53 -6.60
CA VAL A 209 -3.91 1.82 -5.50
C VAL A 209 -4.94 2.74 -4.86
N VAL A 210 -6.18 2.26 -4.79
CA VAL A 210 -7.24 2.93 -4.03
C VAL A 210 -7.07 2.59 -2.57
N PHE A 211 -6.64 3.56 -1.76
CA PHE A 211 -6.37 3.37 -0.34
C PHE A 211 -7.64 3.47 0.51
N LYS A 212 -8.56 4.37 0.13
CA LYS A 212 -9.77 4.63 0.90
C LYS A 212 -10.91 5.04 -0.01
N THR A 213 -12.11 4.53 0.26
CA THR A 213 -13.36 5.03 -0.34
C THR A 213 -14.16 5.72 0.75
N ARG A 214 -14.64 6.94 0.48
CA ARG A 214 -15.54 7.66 1.38
C ARG A 214 -16.94 7.65 0.80
N ASN A 215 -17.92 7.41 1.66
CA ASN A 215 -19.32 7.38 1.30
C ASN A 215 -20.15 8.34 2.15
N HIS A 216 -21.39 8.56 1.72
CA HIS A 216 -22.39 9.32 2.42
C HIS A 216 -23.67 8.50 2.53
N PHE A 217 -24.22 8.38 3.73
CA PHE A 217 -25.51 7.74 3.94
C PHE A 217 -26.63 8.77 3.87
N ASP A 218 -27.52 8.61 2.89
CA ASP A 218 -28.75 9.40 2.85
C ASP A 218 -29.81 8.71 3.72
N ARG A 219 -30.12 9.31 4.88
CA ARG A 219 -31.14 8.78 5.80
C ARG A 219 -32.55 8.76 5.19
N SER A 220 -32.84 9.66 4.26
CA SER A 220 -34.17 9.80 3.67
C SER A 220 -34.44 8.76 2.59
N GLU A 221 -33.39 8.35 1.87
CA GLU A 221 -33.47 7.38 0.79
C GLU A 221 -32.95 5.98 1.17
N GLY A 222 -32.23 5.85 2.29
CA GLY A 222 -31.84 4.56 2.86
C GLY A 222 -30.67 3.86 2.16
N TYR A 223 -29.86 4.59 1.38
CA TYR A 223 -28.69 4.05 0.67
C TYR A 223 -27.42 4.85 0.93
N PHE A 224 -26.27 4.25 0.58
CA PHE A 224 -24.96 4.90 0.60
C PHE A 224 -24.58 5.36 -0.81
N THR A 225 -23.96 6.54 -0.94
CA THR A 225 -23.37 7.03 -2.20
C THR A 225 -21.88 7.32 -2.06
N ILE A 226 -21.13 7.10 -3.13
CA ILE A 226 -19.68 7.32 -3.17
C ILE A 226 -19.42 8.82 -3.29
N ARG A 227 -18.64 9.36 -2.35
CA ARG A 227 -18.22 10.78 -2.37
C ARG A 227 -16.91 10.94 -3.11
N ASP A 228 -15.94 10.12 -2.74
CA ASP A 228 -14.62 10.15 -3.34
C ASP A 228 -13.82 8.87 -3.03
N MET A 229 -12.76 8.69 -3.80
CA MET A 229 -11.75 7.67 -3.58
C MET A 229 -10.38 8.32 -3.43
N GLU A 230 -9.69 8.03 -2.33
CA GLU A 230 -8.30 8.41 -2.13
C GLU A 230 -7.40 7.39 -2.83
N VAL A 231 -6.56 7.88 -3.73
CA VAL A 231 -5.76 7.06 -4.65
C VAL A 231 -4.32 7.50 -4.58
N TYR A 232 -3.43 6.52 -4.52
CA TYR A 232 -1.99 6.68 -4.66
C TYR A 232 -1.55 6.13 -6.00
N ILE A 233 -0.84 6.93 -6.80
CA ILE A 233 -0.16 6.51 -8.02
C ILE A 233 1.33 6.43 -7.68
N TYR A 234 1.85 5.20 -7.61
CA TYR A 234 3.21 4.96 -7.12
C TYR A 234 4.30 5.27 -8.17
N ASP A 235 4.01 5.12 -9.46
CA ASP A 235 4.91 5.49 -10.56
C ASP A 235 4.36 6.71 -11.32
N LEU A 236 5.02 7.87 -11.20
CA LEU A 236 4.64 9.09 -11.92
C LEU A 236 4.69 8.93 -13.45
N LYS A 237 5.44 7.95 -13.98
CA LYS A 237 5.46 7.66 -15.42
C LYS A 237 4.10 7.21 -15.91
N ASP A 238 3.28 6.60 -15.06
CA ASP A 238 1.93 6.21 -15.43
C ASP A 238 1.06 7.44 -15.75
N ILE A 239 1.32 8.58 -15.13
CA ILE A 239 0.59 9.82 -15.41
C ILE A 239 0.93 10.33 -16.81
N VAL A 240 2.21 10.27 -17.20
CA VAL A 240 2.70 10.79 -18.48
C VAL A 240 2.35 9.90 -19.66
N ARG A 241 2.24 8.58 -19.46
CA ARG A 241 1.84 7.64 -20.52
C ARG A 241 0.46 8.01 -21.03
N GLU A 242 0.34 8.30 -22.33
CA GLU A 242 -0.97 8.38 -22.98
C GLU A 242 -1.58 6.97 -23.07
N ALA A 243 -2.89 6.88 -22.85
CA ALA A 243 -3.67 5.65 -22.99
C ALA A 243 -4.14 5.48 -24.44
#